data_AF-A0A964K8B2-F1
#
_entry.id   AF-A0A964K8B2-F1
#
_cell.length_a   1.000
_cell.length_b   1.000
_cell.length_c   1.000
_cell.angle_alpha   90.00
_cell.angle_beta   90.00
_cell.angle_gamma   90.00
#
_symmetry.space_group_name_H-M   'P 1'
#
loop_
_entity.id
_entity.type
_entity.pdbx_description
1 polymer ?
#
loop_
_entity_poly.entity_id
_entity_poly.type
_entity_poly.pdbx_seq_one_letter_code
_entity_poly.pdbx_strand_id
1 'polypeptide(L)'
;ILYLVHNNRSYHQEVMMILKMAARRQRVNHKNIYVGTLIDDPAPDYAKIAQGYGLFAQGPVSDPKDLAAAIRRGIEVVKRGEPALIDVVSDGR
;
A
#
# COMPACT_ATOMS: atom_id res chain seq x y z
N ILE A 1 8.36 16.69 -4.13
CA ILE A 1 7.26 16.05 -3.34
C ILE A 1 7.63 14.58 -3.17
N LEU A 2 7.48 14.03 -1.95
CA LEU A 2 7.68 12.60 -1.68
C LEU A 2 6.31 11.95 -1.45
N TYR A 3 5.95 10.98 -2.29
CA TYR A 3 4.76 10.15 -2.11
C TYR A 3 5.13 8.88 -1.34
N LEU A 4 4.45 8.63 -0.23
CA LEU A 4 4.52 7.36 0.50
C LEU A 4 3.19 6.64 0.30
N VAL A 5 3.21 5.55 -0.47
CA VAL A 5 2.00 4.76 -0.72
C VAL A 5 1.92 3.67 0.33
N HIS A 6 0.87 3.72 1.14
CA HIS A 6 0.51 2.64 2.06
C HIS A 6 -0.29 1.59 1.30
N ASN A 7 0.43 0.64 0.69
CA ASN A 7 -0.14 -0.41 -0.14
C ASN A 7 -0.53 -1.61 0.71
N ASN A 8 -1.70 -1.52 1.35
CA ASN A 8 -2.34 -2.60 2.11
C ASN A 8 -3.18 -3.52 1.21
N ARG A 9 -3.14 -3.34 -0.12
CA ARG A 9 -3.82 -4.17 -1.11
C ARG A 9 -5.31 -4.40 -0.82
N SER A 10 -5.96 -3.42 -0.19
CA SER A 10 -7.36 -3.53 0.18
C SER A 10 -7.99 -2.18 0.45
N TYR A 11 -9.29 -2.11 0.24
CA TYR A 11 -10.17 -1.12 0.87
C TYR A 11 -10.31 -1.48 2.37
N HIS A 12 -9.23 -1.26 3.13
CA HIS A 12 -9.10 -1.83 4.47
C HIS A 12 -10.07 -1.22 5.48
N GLN A 13 -10.48 0.04 5.32
CA GLN A 13 -11.53 0.63 6.17
C GLN A 13 -12.85 -0.14 6.02
N GLU A 14 -13.19 -0.54 4.80
CA GLU A 14 -14.36 -1.32 4.47
C GLU A 14 -14.27 -2.73 5.05
N VAL A 15 -13.11 -3.40 4.91
CA VAL A 15 -12.84 -4.71 5.55
C VAL A 15 -13.10 -4.62 7.06
N MET A 16 -12.53 -3.61 7.72
CA MET A 16 -12.68 -3.42 9.16
C MET A 16 -14.13 -3.13 9.57
N MET A 17 -14.86 -2.31 8.80
CA MET A 17 -16.27 -2.02 9.08
C MET A 17 -17.16 -3.25 8.87
N ILE A 18 -16.96 -4.01 7.79
CA ILE A 18 -17.73 -5.23 7.51
C ILE A 18 -17.48 -6.26 8.61
N LEU A 19 -16.23 -6.47 9.01
CA LEU A 19 -15.87 -7.38 10.10
C LEU A 19 -16.55 -6.96 11.41
N LYS A 20 -16.47 -5.67 11.77
CA LYS A 20 -17.11 -5.11 12.97
C LYS A 20 -18.63 -5.31 12.96
N MET A 21 -19.29 -5.06 11.84
CA MET A 21 -20.75 -5.23 11.70
C MET A 21 -21.19 -6.68 11.69
N ALA A 22 -20.39 -7.58 11.09
CA ALA A 22 -20.65 -9.01 11.11
C ALA A 22 -20.48 -9.58 12.53
N ALA A 23 -19.47 -9.14 13.27
CA ALA A 23 -19.25 -9.50 14.68
C ALA A 23 -20.42 -9.08 15.56
N ARG A 24 -20.87 -7.83 15.43
CA ARG A 24 -22.04 -7.32 16.17
C ARG A 24 -23.30 -8.14 15.92
N ARG A 25 -23.44 -8.73 14.74
CA ARG A 25 -24.59 -9.55 14.33
C ARG A 25 -24.33 -11.06 14.42
N GLN A 26 -23.23 -11.48 15.07
CA GLN A 26 -22.85 -12.89 15.24
C GLN A 26 -22.83 -13.70 13.93
N ARG A 27 -22.40 -13.07 12.84
CA ARG A 27 -22.38 -13.65 11.48
C ARG A 27 -21.04 -13.46 10.77
N VAL A 28 -19.94 -13.46 11.53
CA VAL A 28 -18.59 -13.31 10.98
C VAL A 28 -18.31 -14.45 10.01
N ASN A 29 -17.89 -14.11 8.81
CA ASN A 29 -17.35 -15.05 7.84
C ASN A 29 -16.08 -14.45 7.24
N HIS A 30 -14.92 -14.94 7.67
CA HIS A 30 -13.61 -14.45 7.25
C HIS A 30 -13.31 -14.65 5.76
N LYS A 31 -14.06 -15.49 5.04
CA LYS A 31 -13.92 -15.61 3.58
C LYS A 31 -14.65 -14.48 2.84
N ASN A 32 -15.77 -14.02 3.38
CA ASN A 32 -16.65 -13.08 2.69
C ASN A 32 -16.30 -11.61 2.97
N ILE A 33 -15.57 -11.30 4.05
CA ILE A 33 -15.17 -9.92 4.40
C ILE A 33 -14.26 -9.26 3.35
N TYR A 34 -13.61 -10.07 2.51
CA TYR A 34 -12.66 -9.66 1.49
C TYR A 34 -13.26 -9.51 0.08
N VAL A 35 -14.50 -9.99 -0.11
CA VAL A 35 -15.17 -9.97 -1.40
C VAL A 35 -15.46 -8.52 -1.79
N GLY A 36 -14.92 -8.08 -2.93
CA GLY A 36 -15.06 -6.71 -3.42
C GLY A 36 -14.20 -5.66 -2.70
N THR A 37 -13.37 -6.06 -1.74
CA THR A 37 -12.51 -5.14 -0.97
C THR A 37 -11.01 -5.40 -1.15
N LEU A 38 -10.61 -6.62 -1.53
CA LEU A 38 -9.21 -6.91 -1.86
C LEU A 38 -8.78 -6.38 -3.23
N ILE A 39 -7.51 -6.01 -3.31
CA ILE A 39 -6.82 -5.52 -4.49
C ILE A 39 -5.44 -6.20 -4.56
N ASP A 40 -5.43 -7.54 -4.61
CA ASP A 40 -4.19 -8.34 -4.52
C ASP A 40 -4.00 -9.41 -5.61
N ASP A 41 -4.94 -9.58 -6.54
CA ASP A 41 -4.87 -10.55 -7.64
C ASP A 41 -5.13 -9.91 -9.04
N PRO A 42 -4.11 -9.32 -9.69
CA PRO A 42 -2.77 -9.09 -9.16
C PRO A 42 -2.71 -7.85 -8.26
N ALA A 43 -1.75 -7.84 -7.33
CA ALA A 43 -1.47 -6.65 -6.53
C ALA A 43 -0.94 -5.50 -7.41
N PRO A 44 -1.38 -4.26 -7.17
CA PRO A 44 -0.87 -3.10 -7.89
C PRO A 44 0.59 -2.83 -7.52
N ASP A 45 1.41 -2.59 -8.55
CA ASP A 45 2.78 -2.10 -8.43
C ASP A 45 2.80 -0.59 -8.70
N TYR A 46 2.64 0.20 -7.63
CA TYR A 46 2.58 1.66 -7.76
C TYR A 46 3.95 2.26 -8.12
N ALA A 47 5.04 1.58 -7.73
CA ALA A 47 6.38 1.99 -8.12
C ALA A 47 6.57 1.88 -9.64
N LYS A 48 6.13 0.77 -10.25
CA LYS A 48 6.20 0.59 -11.71
C LYS A 48 5.36 1.61 -12.46
N ILE A 49 4.17 1.91 -11.96
CA ILE A 49 3.29 2.94 -12.54
C ILE A 49 3.97 4.31 -12.49
N ALA A 50 4.53 4.70 -11.34
CA ALA A 50 5.21 5.99 -11.19
C ALA A 50 6.47 6.11 -12.07
N GLN A 51 7.23 5.01 -12.23
CA GLN A 51 8.35 4.95 -13.17
C GLN A 51 7.89 5.19 -14.62
N GLY A 52 6.73 4.66 -15.02
CA GLY A 52 6.15 4.91 -16.34
C GLY A 52 5.82 6.40 -16.61
N TYR A 53 5.60 7.18 -15.55
CA TYR A 53 5.41 8.63 -15.61
C TYR A 53 6.72 9.44 -15.46
N GLY A 54 7.88 8.77 -15.39
CA GLY A 54 9.18 9.42 -15.28
C GLY A 54 9.56 9.86 -13.86
N LEU A 55 8.82 9.43 -12.84
CA LEU A 55 9.20 9.67 -11.44
C LEU A 55 10.26 8.66 -11.01
N PHE A 56 11.16 9.08 -10.13
CA PHE A 56 11.85 8.11 -9.30
C PHE A 56 10.80 7.36 -8.46
N ALA A 57 10.81 6.04 -8.52
CA ALA A 57 10.02 5.25 -7.60
C ALA A 57 10.76 4.00 -7.14
N GLN A 58 10.57 3.67 -5.86
CA GLN A 58 11.13 2.48 -5.25
C GLN A 58 10.02 1.68 -4.56
N GLY A 59 9.99 0.38 -4.85
CA GLY A 59 9.09 -0.55 -4.22
C GLY A 59 8.74 -1.70 -5.18
N PRO A 60 7.89 -2.65 -4.76
CA PRO A 60 7.28 -2.72 -3.43
C PRO A 60 8.29 -2.97 -2.31
N VAL A 61 8.30 -2.12 -1.27
CA VAL A 61 9.09 -2.32 -0.05
C VAL A 61 8.26 -3.18 0.90
N SER A 62 8.68 -4.43 1.11
CA SER A 62 7.97 -5.40 1.95
C SER A 62 8.69 -5.73 3.27
N ASP A 63 10.02 -5.61 3.34
CA ASP A 63 10.76 -5.74 4.59
C ASP A 63 10.81 -4.39 5.32
N PRO A 64 10.28 -4.29 6.56
CA PRO A 64 10.38 -3.07 7.37
C PRO A 64 11.82 -2.55 7.57
N LYS A 65 12.83 -3.43 7.53
CA LYS A 65 14.25 -3.04 7.66
C LYS A 65 14.72 -2.18 6.50
N ASP A 66 14.14 -2.36 5.31
CA ASP A 66 14.51 -1.61 4.10
C ASP A 66 13.82 -0.25 3.99
N LEU A 67 12.72 -0.05 4.75
CA LEU A 67 11.88 1.15 4.67
C LEU A 67 12.65 2.43 4.97
N ALA A 68 13.45 2.44 6.04
CA ALA A 68 14.22 3.62 6.41
C ALA A 68 15.22 4.02 5.30
N ALA A 69 15.88 3.03 4.68
CA ALA A 69 16.81 3.28 3.59
C ALA A 69 16.08 3.76 2.31
N ALA A 70 14.91 3.19 2.03
CA ALA A 70 14.06 3.60 0.91
C ALA A 70 13.61 5.07 1.02
N ILE A 71 13.11 5.46 2.20
CA ILE A 71 12.68 6.83 2.48
C ILE A 71 13.86 7.79 2.35
N ARG A 72 15.05 7.45 2.87
CA ARG A 72 16.25 8.30 2.71
C ARG A 72 16.59 8.52 1.23
N ARG A 73 16.57 7.47 0.40
CA ARG A 73 16.80 7.60 -1.05
C ARG A 73 15.77 8.51 -1.72
N GLY A 74 14.48 8.34 -1.38
CA GLY A 74 13.42 9.22 -1.87
C GLY A 74 13.60 10.68 -1.45
N ILE A 75 14.02 10.95 -0.21
CA ILE A 75 14.32 12.30 0.26
C ILE A 75 15.47 12.93 -0.54
N GLU A 76 16.55 12.18 -0.81
CA GLU A 76 17.68 12.71 -1.60
C GLU A 76 17.26 13.04 -3.04
N VAL A 77 16.34 12.30 -3.64
CA VAL A 77 15.75 12.64 -4.94
C VAL A 77 14.96 13.95 -4.85
N VAL A 78 14.11 14.09 -3.83
CA VAL A 78 13.31 15.30 -3.62
C VAL A 78 14.16 16.54 -3.38
N LYS A 79 15.27 16.42 -2.66
CA LYS A 79 16.22 17.52 -2.44
C LYS A 79 16.89 18.01 -3.73
N ARG A 80 16.99 17.16 -4.76
CA ARG A 80 17.48 17.57 -6.10
C ARG A 80 16.42 18.25 -6.96
N GLY A 81 15.18 18.37 -6.47
CA GLY A 81 14.08 19.02 -7.17
C GLY A 81 13.16 18.07 -7.93
N GLU A 82 13.39 16.75 -7.86
CA GLU A 82 12.60 15.74 -8.57
C GLU A 82 11.50 15.14 -7.66
N PRO A 83 10.32 14.77 -8.17
CA PRO A 83 9.35 13.99 -7.41
C PRO A 83 9.83 12.54 -7.19
N ALA A 84 9.42 11.95 -6.06
CA ALA A 84 9.75 10.56 -5.71
C ALA A 84 8.53 9.82 -5.12
N LEU A 85 8.44 8.52 -5.37
CA LEU A 85 7.44 7.63 -4.77
C LEU A 85 8.10 6.43 -4.07
N ILE A 86 7.65 6.10 -2.86
CA ILE A 86 7.98 4.85 -2.19
C ILE A 86 6.69 4.03 -2.03
N ASP A 87 6.63 2.86 -2.65
CA ASP A 87 5.53 1.92 -2.52
C ASP A 87 5.82 0.97 -1.35
N VAL A 88 5.04 1.05 -0.27
CA VAL A 88 5.26 0.32 0.97
C VAL A 88 4.14 -0.69 1.15
N VAL A 89 4.50 -1.98 1.07
CA VAL A 89 3.56 -3.06 1.35
C VAL A 89 3.28 -3.08 2.85
N SER A 90 2.00 -3.15 3.19
CA SER A 90 1.51 -3.23 4.55
C SER A 90 0.47 -4.35 4.66
N ASP A 91 0.15 -4.74 5.89
CA ASP A 91 -0.85 -5.76 6.09
C ASP A 91 -2.26 -5.25 5.76
N GLY A 92 -3.00 -6.08 5.02
CA GLY A 92 -4.33 -5.79 4.53
C GLY A 92 -5.39 -6.79 4.99
N ARG A 93 -4.97 -7.87 5.67
CA ARG A 93 -5.83 -9.00 6.07
C ARG A 93 -5.79 -9.25 7.57
#